data_AF-A0A3C1EKM9-F1
#
_entry.id   AF-A0A3C1EKM9-F1
#
_cell.length_a   1.000
_cell.length_b   1.000
_cell.length_c   1.000
_cell.angle_alpha   90.00
_cell.angle_beta   90.00
_cell.angle_gamma   90.00
#
_symmetry.space_group_name_H-M   'P 1'
#
loop_
_entity.id
_entity.type
_entity.pdbx_description
1 polymer ?
#
loop_
_entity_poly.entity_id
_entity_poly.type
_entity_poly.pdbx_seq_one_letter_code
_entity_poly.pdbx_strand_id
1 'polypeptide(L)' 'MNTRRSFYRSLIIEATGINEKEAGYVEDIMRDDIFHSTLDWQSRAQFVRGAREAVEMLKVYRADPALSRHFPA' A
#
# COMPACT_ATOMS: atom_id res chain seq x y z
N MET A 1 -19.27 10.74 6.14
CA MET A 1 -19.06 9.29 5.93
C MET A 1 -17.58 9.08 5.65
N ASN A 2 -16.81 8.51 6.58
CA ASN A 2 -15.40 8.18 6.33
C ASN A 2 -15.33 6.79 5.68
N THR A 3 -15.05 6.76 4.39
CA THR A 3 -14.81 5.54 3.62
C THR A 3 -13.55 4.84 4.15
N ARG A 4 -13.65 3.55 4.47
CA ARG A 4 -12.59 2.71 5.06
C ARG A 4 -11.23 2.80 4.33
N ARG A 5 -11.20 3.12 3.03
CA ARG A 5 -9.97 3.39 2.23
C ARG A 5 -9.19 4.62 2.73
N SER A 6 -9.87 5.70 3.12
CA SER A 6 -9.22 6.91 3.62
C SER A 6 -8.50 6.68 4.97
N PHE A 7 -8.98 5.73 5.78
CA PHE A 7 -8.36 5.40 7.05
C PHE A 7 -7.02 4.66 6.87
N TYR A 8 -7.00 3.59 6.07
CA TYR A 8 -5.76 2.83 5.86
C TYR A 8 -4.71 3.63 5.11
N ARG A 9 -5.11 4.47 4.15
CA ARG A 9 -4.17 5.38 3.47
C ARG A 9 -3.49 6.33 4.43
N SER A 10 -4.25 6.93 5.36
CA SER A 10 -3.66 7.76 6.43
C SER A 10 -2.62 7.00 7.25
N LEU A 11 -2.90 5.75 7.64
CA LEU A 11 -1.96 4.92 8.39
C LEU A 11 -0.73 4.50 7.56
N ILE A 12 -0.92 4.23 6.27
CA ILE A 12 0.17 3.92 5.34
C ILE A 12 1.09 5.14 5.21
N ILE A 13 0.53 6.33 5.01
CA ILE A 13 1.27 7.59 4.96
C ILE A 13 2.05 7.80 6.25
N GLU A 14 1.43 7.62 7.42
CA GLU A 14 2.12 7.72 8.71
C GLU A 14 3.30 6.73 8.83
N ALA A 15 3.11 5.48 8.36
CA ALA A 15 4.10 4.42 8.49
C ALA A 15 5.29 4.53 7.52
N THR A 16 5.10 5.22 6.39
CA THR A 16 6.02 5.18 5.24
C THR A 16 6.48 6.55 4.72
N GLY A 17 5.71 7.62 4.98
CA GLY A 17 6.00 8.97 4.52
C GLY A 17 5.66 9.25 3.04
N ILE A 18 4.97 8.35 2.35
CA ILE A 18 4.58 8.53 0.93
C ILE A 18 3.37 9.46 0.77
N ASN A 19 3.08 9.87 -0.46
CA ASN A 19 1.94 10.74 -0.74
C ASN A 19 0.61 9.95 -0.87
N GLU A 20 -0.52 10.66 -0.87
CA GLU A 20 -1.88 10.06 -0.92
C GLU A 20 -2.12 9.18 -2.15
N LYS A 21 -1.59 9.55 -3.32
CA LYS A 21 -1.74 8.76 -4.54
C LYS A 21 -1.00 7.44 -4.40
N GLU A 22 0.25 7.48 -3.95
CA GLU A 22 1.07 6.29 -3.71
C GLU A 22 0.49 5.40 -2.61
N ALA A 23 -0.09 6.01 -1.56
CA ALA A 23 -0.77 5.26 -0.50
C ALA A 23 -1.93 4.41 -1.02
N GLY A 24 -2.61 4.84 -2.08
CA GLY A 24 -3.61 4.03 -2.76
C GLY A 24 -3.02 2.75 -3.38
N TYR A 25 -1.92 2.88 -4.12
CA TYR A 25 -1.25 1.72 -4.72
C TYR A 25 -0.65 0.78 -3.66
N VAL A 26 -0.05 1.35 -2.61
CA VAL A 26 0.48 0.57 -1.49
C VAL A 26 -0.63 -0.16 -0.76
N GLU A 27 -1.80 0.46 -0.55
CA GLU A 27 -2.96 -0.20 0.03
C GLU A 27 -3.40 -1.42 -0.81
N ASP A 28 -3.47 -1.27 -2.13
CA ASP A 28 -3.86 -2.35 -3.04
C ASP A 28 -2.83 -3.48 -3.02
N ILE A 29 -1.53 -3.19 -3.10
CA ILE A 29 -0.44 -4.20 -2.98
C ILE A 29 -0.51 -4.93 -1.63
N MET A 30 -0.72 -4.21 -0.52
CA MET A 30 -0.84 -4.84 0.80
C MET A 30 -2.00 -5.84 0.84
N ARG A 31 -3.14 -5.52 0.21
CA ARG A 31 -4.33 -6.37 0.21
C ARG A 31 -4.18 -7.55 -0.74
N ASP A 32 -3.68 -7.30 -1.95
CA ASP A 32 -3.79 -8.24 -3.05
C ASP A 32 -2.54 -9.11 -3.22
N ASP A 33 -1.37 -8.63 -2.77
CA ASP A 33 -0.09 -9.33 -2.98
C ASP A 33 0.60 -9.77 -1.68
N ILE A 34 0.42 -9.02 -0.58
CA ILE A 34 1.11 -9.34 0.69
C ILE A 34 0.21 -10.15 1.62
N PHE A 35 -0.97 -9.62 1.96
CA PHE A 35 -1.81 -10.24 2.98
C PHE A 35 -2.93 -11.12 2.43
N HIS A 36 -3.33 -10.91 1.17
CA HIS A 36 -4.51 -11.56 0.57
C HIS A 36 -5.75 -11.47 1.46
N SER A 37 -5.93 -10.33 2.13
CA SER A 37 -6.96 -10.11 3.14
C SER A 37 -7.36 -8.64 3.26
N THR A 38 -8.39 -8.38 4.07
CA THR A 38 -8.61 -7.01 4.56
C THR A 38 -7.50 -6.62 5.54
N LEU A 39 -7.21 -5.31 5.65
CA LEU A 39 -6.13 -4.79 6.51
C LEU A 39 -6.54 -4.68 8.00
N ASP A 40 -7.74 -5.13 8.33
CA ASP A 40 -8.32 -5.10 9.67
C ASP A 40 -7.85 -6.27 10.56
N TRP A 41 -7.18 -7.28 9.98
CA TRP A 41 -6.75 -8.49 10.70
C TRP A 41 -5.29 -8.43 11.17
N GLN A 42 -4.60 -7.35 10.84
CA GLN A 42 -3.18 -7.16 11.10
C GLN A 42 -3.01 -6.42 12.41
N SER A 43 -2.10 -6.89 13.26
CA SER A 43 -1.57 -6.05 14.33
C SER A 43 -0.90 -4.81 13.75
N ARG A 44 -0.78 -3.73 14.54
CA ARG A 44 -0.09 -2.50 14.10
C ARG A 44 1.32 -2.78 13.58
N ALA A 45 2.05 -3.69 14.22
CA ALA A 45 3.40 -4.07 13.80
C ALA A 45 3.41 -4.81 12.44
N GLN A 46 2.46 -5.72 12.21
CA GLN A 46 2.31 -6.38 10.92
C GLN A 46 1.91 -5.38 9.83
N PHE A 47 0.98 -4.48 10.13
CA PHE A 47 0.55 -3.44 9.21
C PHE A 47 1.72 -2.56 8.75
N VAL A 48 2.50 -2.02 9.69
CA VAL A 48 3.65 -1.14 9.38
C VAL A 48 4.70 -1.88 8.55
N ARG A 49 4.97 -3.16 8.85
CA ARG A 49 5.90 -3.97 8.04
C ARG A 49 5.38 -4.16 6.62
N GLY A 50 4.13 -4.59 6.48
CA GLY A 50 3.50 -4.78 5.16
C GLY A 50 3.45 -3.50 4.34
N ALA A 51 3.19 -2.34 4.97
CA ALA A 51 3.20 -1.06 4.27
C ALA A 51 4.58 -0.71 3.70
N ARG A 52 5.65 -0.96 4.46
CA ARG A 52 7.03 -0.71 4.00
C ARG A 52 7.44 -1.69 2.90
N GLU A 53 7.05 -2.96 3.02
CA GLU A 53 7.29 -3.96 2.00
C GLU A 53 6.57 -3.63 0.69
N ALA A 54 5.31 -3.20 0.77
CA ALA A 54 4.53 -2.76 -0.39
C ALA A 54 5.11 -1.51 -1.08
N VAL A 55 5.76 -0.60 -0.33
CA VAL A 55 6.51 0.52 -0.94
C VAL A 55 7.68 0.02 -1.79
N GLU A 56 8.42 -0.99 -1.31
CA GLU A 56 9.51 -1.57 -2.11
C GLU A 56 8.97 -2.34 -3.32
N MET A 57 7.86 -3.08 -3.17
CA MET A 57 7.20 -3.74 -4.30
C MET A 57 6.70 -2.74 -5.35
N LEU A 58 6.15 -1.59 -4.93
CA LEU A 58 5.73 -0.54 -5.86
C LEU A 58 6.88 -0.05 -6.74
N LYS A 59 8.11 0.02 -6.22
CA LYS A 59 9.29 0.37 -7.02
C LYS A 59 9.59 -0.72 -8.06
N VAL A 60 9.47 -1.99 -7.68
CA VAL A 60 9.63 -3.12 -8.61
C VAL A 60 8.56 -3.10 -9.70
N TYR A 61 7.30 -2.85 -9.35
CA TYR A 61 6.19 -2.78 -10.32
C TYR A 61 6.36 -1.63 -11.30
N ARG A 62 6.91 -0.50 -10.83
CA ARG A 62 7.25 0.65 -11.69
C ARG A 62 8.43 0.37 -12.62
N ALA A 63 9.36 -0.50 -12.21
CA ALA A 63 10.49 -0.91 -13.04
C ALA A 63 10.10 -1.95 -14.10
N ASP A 64 9.00 -2.68 -13.90
CA ASP A 64 8.46 -3.63 -14.87
C ASP A 64 7.68 -2.90 -15.99
N PRO A 65 8.10 -3.00 -17.28
CA PRO A 65 7.40 -2.38 -18.40
C PRO A 65 5.93 -2.83 -18.56
N ALA A 66 5.60 -4.06 -18.17
CA ALA A 66 4.24 -4.58 -18.25
C ALA A 66 3.32 -3.97 -17.20
N LEU A 67 3.86 -3.68 -16.00
CA LEU A 67 3.08 -3.20 -14.86
C LEU A 67 3.11 -1.69 -14.68
N SER A 68 4.17 -1.02 -15.10
CA SER A 68 4.40 0.43 -14.93
C SER A 68 3.22 1.32 -15.39
N ARG A 69 2.47 0.87 -16.40
CA ARG A 69 1.27 1.56 -16.92
C ARG A 69 0.14 1.66 -15.89
N HIS A 70 0.08 0.73 -14.95
CA HIS A 70 -0.91 0.68 -13.88
C HIS A 70 -0.47 1.47 -12.63
N PHE A 71 0.83 1.73 -12.47
CA PHE A 71 1.42 2.36 -11.29
C PHE A 71 2.23 3.63 -11.62
N PRO A 72 1.61 4.66 -12.22
CA PRO A 72 2.33 5.88 -12.58
C PRO A 72 2.95 6.57 -11.36
N ALA A 73 4.09 7.23 -11.60
CA ALA A 73 4.74 8.12 -10.62
C ALA A 73 3.78 9.24 -10.17
#